data_AF-A0A3D3BJ60-F1
#
_entry.id   AF-A0A3D3BJ60-F1
#
_cell.length_a   1.000
_cell.length_b   1.000
_cell.length_c   1.000
_cell.angle_alpha   90.00
_cell.angle_beta   90.00
_cell.angle_gamma   90.00
#
_symmetry.space_group_name_H-M   'P 1'
#
loop_
_entity.id
_entity.type
_entity.pdbx_description
1 polymer ?
#
loop_
_entity_poly.entity_id
_entity_poly.type
_entity_poly.pdbx_seq_one_letter_code
_entity_poly.pdbx_strand_id
1 'polypeptide(L)'
;MDARPENRKRNFRIRLSASVPSLTHWMLGAIAWGAAMASSCLLSIGILRWTPYAHEKQLLLLFFVGGALAWLIALPLVRFFSLDRAAETRFAAALLFLSAGTVGMTAYLFAVQYRAFYAQWHAPFGTKIWAYQYAYTTASAFYQFAILGLRFYFPLGLLLVVAASILLARRSR
;
A
#
# COMPACT_ATOMS: atom_id res chain seq x y z
N MET A 1 35.48 -5.57 4.59
CA MET A 1 35.61 -4.68 5.76
C MET A 1 34.26 -4.59 6.44
N ASP A 2 34.01 -5.47 7.42
CA ASP A 2 32.77 -5.42 8.21
C ASP A 2 32.80 -4.22 9.16
N ALA A 3 31.80 -3.36 9.06
CA ALA A 3 31.66 -2.22 9.95
C ALA A 3 31.45 -2.72 11.40
N ARG A 4 32.25 -2.19 12.34
CA ARG A 4 32.14 -2.50 13.77
C ARG A 4 30.67 -2.36 14.25
N PRO A 5 30.18 -3.24 15.13
CA PRO A 5 28.77 -3.30 15.54
C PRO A 5 28.21 -1.98 16.09
N GLU A 6 29.03 -1.15 16.73
CA GLU A 6 28.62 0.21 17.16
C GLU A 6 28.29 1.14 15.99
N ASN A 7 29.07 1.05 14.91
CA ASN A 7 28.89 1.89 13.73
C ASN A 7 27.59 1.53 12.99
N ARG A 8 27.22 0.25 13.00
CA ARG A 8 25.92 -0.23 12.47
C ARG A 8 24.73 0.34 13.25
N LYS A 9 24.80 0.34 14.59
CA LYS A 9 23.74 0.91 15.45
C LYS A 9 23.58 2.42 15.25
N ARG A 10 24.70 3.15 15.14
CA ARG A 10 24.70 4.60 14.87
C ARG A 10 24.08 4.93 13.51
N ASN A 11 24.48 4.21 12.45
CA ASN A 11 23.94 4.39 11.11
C ASN A 11 22.44 4.06 11.02
N PHE A 12 21.98 3.04 11.75
CA PHE A 12 20.57 2.71 11.83
C PHE A 12 19.74 3.82 12.49
N ARG A 13 20.22 4.38 13.61
CA ARG A 13 19.54 5.49 14.31
C ARG A 13 19.45 6.75 13.46
N ILE A 14 20.54 7.10 12.76
CA ILE A 14 20.56 8.25 11.82
C ILE A 14 19.54 8.06 10.71
N ARG A 15 19.47 6.85 10.14
CA ARG A 15 18.46 6.51 9.13
C ARG A 15 17.05 6.64 9.67
N LEU A 16 16.79 6.13 10.87
CA LEU A 16 15.47 6.20 11.49
C LEU A 16 15.04 7.66 11.74
N SER A 17 15.91 8.51 12.27
CA SER A 17 15.60 9.93 12.49
C SER A 17 15.36 10.69 11.18
N ALA A 18 16.13 10.40 10.13
CA ALA A 18 15.96 11.02 8.81
C ALA A 18 14.69 10.51 8.07
N SER A 19 14.14 9.38 8.50
CA SER A 19 12.99 8.75 7.84
C SER A 19 11.65 9.34 8.23
N VAL A 20 11.58 10.13 9.31
CA VAL A 20 10.32 10.73 9.79
C VAL A 20 9.94 11.88 8.87
N PRO A 21 8.84 11.79 8.09
CA PRO A 21 8.35 12.92 7.32
C PRO A 21 7.74 13.97 8.24
N SER A 22 7.80 15.24 7.84
CA SER A 22 7.02 16.28 8.51
C SER A 22 5.52 15.90 8.47
N LEU A 23 4.80 16.12 9.56
CA LEU A 23 3.39 15.72 9.71
C LEU A 23 2.52 16.20 8.54
N THR A 24 2.69 17.45 8.10
CA THR A 24 1.94 18.04 6.98
C THR A 24 2.15 17.28 5.68
N HIS A 25 3.40 17.00 5.28
CA HIS A 25 3.70 16.21 4.09
C HIS A 25 3.18 14.76 4.20
N TRP A 26 3.17 14.22 5.41
CA TRP A 26 2.70 12.86 5.65
C TRP A 26 1.17 12.76 5.47
N MET A 27 0.42 13.67 6.08
CA MET A 27 -1.05 13.70 6.03
C MET A 27 -1.57 14.18 4.68
N LEU A 28 -1.07 15.30 4.14
CA LEU A 28 -1.50 15.80 2.83
C LEU A 28 -1.15 14.82 1.73
N GLY A 29 0.03 14.19 1.80
CA GLY A 29 0.42 13.16 0.86
C GLY A 29 -0.48 11.92 0.94
N ALA A 30 -0.94 11.54 2.13
CA ALA A 30 -1.88 10.43 2.29
C ALA A 30 -3.24 10.74 1.67
N ILE A 31 -3.80 11.93 1.92
CA ILE A 31 -5.07 12.37 1.32
C ILE A 31 -4.93 12.44 -0.20
N ALA A 32 -3.86 13.05 -0.71
CA ALA A 32 -3.63 13.19 -2.14
C ALA A 32 -3.43 11.83 -2.83
N TRP A 33 -2.65 10.92 -2.22
CA TRP A 33 -2.43 9.59 -2.77
C TRP A 33 -3.69 8.73 -2.71
N GLY A 34 -4.45 8.80 -1.62
CA GLY A 34 -5.77 8.17 -1.53
C GLY A 34 -6.72 8.66 -2.63
N ALA A 35 -6.83 9.97 -2.82
CA ALA A 35 -7.64 10.55 -3.88
C ALA A 35 -7.19 10.06 -5.27
N ALA A 36 -5.87 10.02 -5.52
CA ALA A 36 -5.32 9.53 -6.77
C ALA A 36 -5.66 8.06 -7.05
N MET A 37 -5.64 7.19 -6.03
CA MET A 37 -6.03 5.78 -6.17
C MET A 37 -7.54 5.61 -6.38
N ALA A 38 -8.36 6.41 -5.71
CA ALA A 38 -9.80 6.44 -5.96
C ALA A 38 -10.11 6.90 -7.40
N SER A 39 -9.40 7.92 -7.91
CA SER A 39 -9.51 8.35 -9.31
C SER A 39 -9.06 7.27 -10.30
N SER A 40 -8.00 6.51 -10.00
CA SER A 40 -7.61 5.34 -10.80
C SER A 40 -8.71 4.30 -10.87
N CYS A 41 -9.33 3.98 -9.72
CA CYS A 41 -10.44 3.05 -9.65
C CYS A 41 -11.64 3.55 -10.49
N LEU A 42 -12.03 4.81 -10.32
CA LEU A 42 -13.13 5.43 -11.05
C LEU A 42 -12.91 5.40 -12.57
N LEU A 43 -11.70 5.77 -13.02
CA LEU A 43 -11.33 5.69 -14.43
C LEU A 43 -11.42 4.26 -14.96
N SER A 44 -10.90 3.30 -14.20
CA SER A 44 -10.90 1.88 -14.58
C SER A 44 -12.32 1.33 -14.70
N ILE A 45 -13.23 1.71 -13.80
CA ILE A 45 -14.67 1.39 -13.90
C ILE A 45 -15.25 1.93 -15.21
N GLY A 46 -14.95 3.18 -15.55
CA GLY A 46 -15.39 3.82 -16.79
C GLY A 46 -14.86 3.13 -18.05
N ILE A 47 -13.57 2.76 -18.07
CA ILE A 47 -12.94 2.07 -19.21
C ILE A 47 -13.48 0.65 -19.37
N LEU A 48 -13.59 -0.11 -18.28
CA LEU A 48 -14.02 -1.51 -18.31
C LEU A 48 -15.52 -1.65 -18.64
N ARG A 49 -16.28 -0.55 -18.71
CA ARG A 49 -17.75 -0.52 -18.79
C ARG A 49 -18.42 -1.47 -17.80
N TRP A 50 -17.73 -1.75 -16.69
CA TRP A 50 -18.12 -2.73 -15.70
C TRP A 50 -18.65 -1.97 -14.50
N THR A 51 -19.96 -1.98 -14.33
CA THR A 51 -20.65 -1.24 -13.28
C THR A 51 -21.19 -2.20 -12.22
N PRO A 52 -20.47 -2.42 -11.12
CA PRO A 52 -21.09 -2.93 -9.90
C PRO A 52 -21.91 -1.79 -9.28
N TYR A 53 -23.08 -1.47 -9.87
CA TYR A 53 -23.94 -0.35 -9.46
C TYR A 53 -24.27 -0.36 -7.95
N ALA A 54 -24.26 -1.54 -7.32
CA ALA A 54 -24.60 -1.70 -5.90
C ALA A 54 -23.51 -1.24 -4.91
N HIS A 55 -22.23 -1.12 -5.31
CA HIS A 55 -21.12 -0.92 -4.34
C HIS A 55 -20.01 0.04 -4.79
N GLU A 56 -20.24 0.87 -5.80
CA GLU A 56 -19.22 1.80 -6.33
C GLU A 56 -18.57 2.66 -5.23
N LYS A 57 -19.39 3.28 -4.36
CA LYS A 57 -18.88 4.14 -3.27
C LYS A 57 -17.98 3.39 -2.29
N GLN A 58 -18.31 2.14 -1.98
CA GLN A 58 -17.50 1.31 -1.09
C GLN A 58 -16.18 0.93 -1.74
N LEU A 59 -16.20 0.66 -3.05
CA LEU A 59 -14.98 0.37 -3.81
C LEU A 59 -14.08 1.61 -3.89
N LEU A 60 -14.62 2.79 -4.20
CA LEU A 60 -13.85 4.03 -4.19
C LEU A 60 -13.25 4.34 -2.81
N LEU A 61 -14.03 4.12 -1.74
CA LEU A 61 -13.54 4.29 -0.36
C LEU A 61 -12.42 3.30 -0.04
N LEU A 62 -12.55 2.04 -0.46
CA LEU A 62 -11.52 1.00 -0.28
C LEU A 62 -10.19 1.42 -0.93
N PHE A 63 -10.24 1.92 -2.17
CA PHE A 63 -9.05 2.40 -2.89
C PHE A 63 -8.49 3.69 -2.28
N PHE A 64 -9.36 4.60 -1.84
CA PHE A 64 -8.96 5.83 -1.14
C PHE A 64 -8.20 5.52 0.15
N VAL A 65 -8.80 4.73 1.05
CA VAL A 65 -8.20 4.41 2.35
C VAL A 65 -6.98 3.54 2.17
N GLY A 66 -7.01 2.57 1.26
CA GLY A 66 -5.84 1.74 0.94
C GLY A 66 -4.67 2.56 0.43
N GLY A 67 -4.90 3.51 -0.48
CA GLY A 67 -3.90 4.47 -0.92
C GLY A 67 -3.39 5.34 0.24
N ALA A 68 -4.28 5.96 1.01
CA ALA A 68 -3.88 6.81 2.13
C ALA A 68 -2.96 6.08 3.13
N LEU A 69 -3.35 4.87 3.57
CA LEU A 69 -2.53 4.06 4.47
C LEU A 69 -1.21 3.62 3.83
N ALA A 70 -1.24 3.29 2.55
CA ALA A 70 -0.03 2.94 1.80
C ALA A 70 0.98 4.09 1.80
N TRP A 71 0.55 5.33 1.59
CA TRP A 71 1.44 6.49 1.67
C TRP A 71 2.04 6.63 3.07
N LEU A 72 1.21 6.47 4.11
CA LEU A 72 1.65 6.61 5.49
C LEU A 72 2.76 5.60 5.84
N ILE A 73 2.64 4.37 5.35
CA ILE A 73 3.61 3.29 5.61
C ILE A 73 4.81 3.36 4.65
N ALA A 74 4.57 3.60 3.36
CA ALA A 74 5.60 3.57 2.35
C ALA A 74 6.59 4.72 2.50
N LEU A 75 6.15 5.95 2.78
CA LEU A 75 7.04 7.11 2.77
C LEU A 75 8.22 7.00 3.76
N PRO A 76 8.02 6.59 5.03
CA PRO A 76 9.13 6.32 5.94
C PRO A 76 10.07 5.22 5.43
N LEU A 77 9.53 4.14 4.86
CA LEU A 77 10.34 3.04 4.30
C LEU A 77 11.18 3.52 3.11
N VAL A 78 10.57 4.28 2.19
CA VAL A 78 11.29 4.88 1.06
C VAL A 78 12.46 5.71 1.55
N ARG A 79 12.23 6.64 2.49
CA ARG A 79 13.29 7.48 3.06
C ARG A 79 14.37 6.67 3.76
N PHE A 80 13.97 5.66 4.53
CA PHE A 80 14.90 4.79 5.24
C PHE A 80 15.83 4.05 4.28
N PHE A 81 15.28 3.44 3.23
CA PHE A 81 16.05 2.62 2.30
C PHE A 81 16.79 3.45 1.26
N SER A 82 16.35 4.69 0.98
CA SER A 82 16.93 5.57 -0.04
C SER A 82 18.01 6.53 0.48
N LEU A 83 18.16 6.68 1.80
CA LEU A 83 19.16 7.57 2.41
C LEU A 83 20.58 7.22 1.95
N ASP A 84 21.32 8.24 1.51
CA ASP A 84 22.70 8.19 0.99
C ASP A 84 22.89 7.23 -0.19
N ARG A 85 21.83 6.97 -0.97
CA ARG A 85 21.89 6.14 -2.17
C ARG A 85 21.84 6.93 -3.46
N ALA A 86 22.24 6.29 -4.56
CA ALA A 86 22.12 6.83 -5.92
C ALA A 86 20.65 7.01 -6.35
N ALA A 87 20.42 7.79 -7.40
CA ALA A 87 19.08 8.12 -7.89
C ALA A 87 18.26 6.87 -8.27
N GLU A 88 18.91 5.88 -8.84
CA GLU A 88 18.34 4.60 -9.26
C GLU A 88 17.81 3.81 -8.06
N THR A 89 18.59 3.71 -6.98
CA THR A 89 18.15 3.05 -5.75
C THR A 89 17.01 3.80 -5.08
N ARG A 90 17.02 5.14 -5.11
CA ARG A 90 15.91 5.95 -4.56
C ARG A 90 14.62 5.72 -5.33
N PHE A 91 14.70 5.69 -6.66
CA PHE A 91 13.56 5.36 -7.52
C PHE A 91 13.07 3.93 -7.26
N ALA A 92 13.96 2.94 -7.20
CA ALA A 92 13.60 1.55 -6.95
C ALA A 92 12.93 1.38 -5.57
N ALA A 93 13.45 2.03 -4.53
CA ALA A 93 12.83 2.04 -3.20
C ALA A 93 11.43 2.67 -3.25
N ALA A 94 11.29 3.84 -3.88
CA ALA A 94 10.02 4.52 -4.04
C ALA A 94 9.00 3.65 -4.80
N LEU A 95 9.41 3.07 -5.93
CA LEU A 95 8.56 2.22 -6.76
C LEU A 95 8.13 0.98 -5.99
N LEU A 96 9.06 0.28 -5.33
CA LEU A 96 8.79 -0.95 -4.58
C LEU A 96 7.83 -0.68 -3.42
N PHE A 97 8.17 0.23 -2.51
CA PHE A 97 7.37 0.43 -1.31
C PHE A 97 6.04 1.11 -1.60
N LEU A 98 5.97 2.02 -2.58
CA LEU A 98 4.71 2.66 -2.94
C LEU A 98 3.79 1.70 -3.69
N SER A 99 4.30 0.90 -4.64
CA SER A 99 3.48 -0.11 -5.34
C SER A 99 3.02 -1.22 -4.41
N ALA A 100 3.95 -1.88 -3.70
CA ALA A 100 3.64 -2.98 -2.80
C ALA A 100 2.80 -2.50 -1.61
N GLY A 101 3.08 -1.31 -1.08
CA GLY A 101 2.26 -0.70 -0.03
C GLY A 101 0.84 -0.41 -0.50
N THR A 102 0.68 0.15 -1.71
CA THR A 102 -0.65 0.48 -2.26
C THR A 102 -1.48 -0.77 -2.48
N VAL A 103 -0.94 -1.75 -3.21
CA VAL A 103 -1.62 -3.02 -3.46
C VAL A 103 -1.85 -3.77 -2.16
N GLY A 104 -0.84 -3.86 -1.30
CA GLY A 104 -0.89 -4.60 -0.05
C GLY A 104 -1.90 -4.04 0.94
N MET A 105 -1.95 -2.71 1.12
CA MET A 105 -2.90 -2.09 2.04
C MET A 105 -4.34 -2.18 1.53
N THR A 106 -4.58 -1.98 0.24
CA THR A 106 -5.92 -2.15 -0.32
C THR A 106 -6.37 -3.61 -0.25
N ALA A 107 -5.49 -4.57 -0.55
CA ALA A 107 -5.77 -6.00 -0.41
C ALA A 107 -6.02 -6.40 1.05
N TYR A 108 -5.27 -5.84 2.00
CA TYR A 108 -5.48 -6.06 3.42
C TYR A 108 -6.85 -5.56 3.88
N LEU A 109 -7.23 -4.34 3.51
CA LEU A 109 -8.55 -3.78 3.85
C LEU A 109 -9.68 -4.63 3.24
N PHE A 110 -9.51 -5.07 1.99
CA PHE A 110 -10.43 -6.00 1.34
C PHE A 110 -10.52 -7.30 2.14
N ALA A 111 -9.40 -7.89 2.55
CA ALA A 111 -9.37 -9.13 3.33
C ALA A 111 -10.03 -8.98 4.71
N VAL A 112 -9.88 -7.83 5.37
CA VAL A 112 -10.57 -7.54 6.64
C VAL A 112 -12.08 -7.51 6.44
N GLN A 113 -12.56 -6.81 5.40
CA GLN A 113 -13.99 -6.73 5.10
C GLN A 113 -14.56 -8.09 4.68
N TYR A 114 -13.84 -8.80 3.79
CA TYR A 114 -14.21 -10.13 3.32
C TYR A 114 -14.32 -11.11 4.50
N ARG A 115 -13.30 -11.15 5.37
CA ARG A 115 -13.32 -12.00 6.55
C ARG A 115 -14.44 -11.61 7.52
N ALA A 116 -14.69 -10.32 7.73
CA ALA A 116 -15.78 -9.88 8.61
C ALA A 116 -17.14 -10.40 8.13
N PHE A 117 -17.37 -10.41 6.81
CA PHE A 117 -18.58 -11.00 6.21
C PHE A 117 -18.66 -12.52 6.44
N TYR A 118 -17.55 -13.25 6.25
CA TYR A 118 -17.53 -14.71 6.39
C TYR A 118 -17.45 -15.23 7.84
N ALA A 119 -17.09 -14.37 8.80
CA ALA A 119 -16.87 -14.76 10.19
C ALA A 119 -18.12 -15.35 10.86
N GLN A 120 -19.33 -15.01 10.39
CA GLN A 120 -20.58 -15.56 10.92
C GLN A 120 -20.76 -17.07 10.68
N TRP A 121 -20.03 -17.64 9.72
CA TRP A 121 -20.01 -19.08 9.44
C TRP A 121 -18.75 -19.76 9.98
N HIS A 122 -17.92 -19.05 10.73
CA HIS A 122 -16.72 -19.62 11.34
C HIS A 122 -17.04 -20.27 12.69
N ALA A 123 -16.26 -21.29 13.02
CA ALA A 123 -16.27 -21.90 14.34
C ALA A 123 -15.89 -20.87 15.42
N PRO A 124 -16.18 -21.13 16.71
CA PRO A 124 -15.79 -20.23 17.79
C PRO A 124 -14.29 -19.93 17.80
N PHE A 125 -13.96 -18.67 18.14
CA PHE A 125 -12.59 -18.18 18.24
C PHE A 125 -11.72 -19.09 19.13
N GLY A 126 -10.48 -19.31 18.72
CA GLY A 126 -9.52 -20.13 19.46
C GLY A 126 -9.59 -21.63 19.19
N THR A 127 -10.57 -22.12 18.44
CA THR A 127 -10.58 -23.52 17.99
C THR A 127 -9.62 -23.75 16.82
N LYS A 128 -9.15 -25.00 16.65
CA LYS A 128 -8.32 -25.39 15.49
C LYS A 128 -9.03 -25.13 14.15
N ILE A 129 -10.34 -25.39 14.10
CA ILE A 129 -11.17 -25.16 12.92
C ILE A 129 -11.22 -23.67 12.58
N TRP A 130 -11.45 -22.81 13.58
CA TRP A 130 -11.42 -21.36 13.40
C TRP A 130 -10.08 -20.88 12.85
N ALA A 131 -8.96 -21.42 13.34
CA ALA A 131 -7.63 -21.05 12.85
C ALA A 131 -7.45 -21.37 11.36
N TYR A 132 -7.90 -22.56 10.92
CA TYR A 132 -7.90 -22.89 9.49
C TYR A 132 -8.82 -21.97 8.69
N GLN A 133 -10.05 -21.75 9.14
CA GLN A 133 -11.00 -20.86 8.48
C GLN A 133 -10.46 -19.43 8.35
N TYR A 134 -9.86 -18.90 9.41
CA TYR A 134 -9.21 -17.59 9.40
C TYR A 134 -8.11 -17.50 8.34
N ALA A 135 -7.21 -18.50 8.30
CA ALA A 135 -6.11 -18.53 7.35
C ALA A 135 -6.59 -18.65 5.89
N TYR A 136 -7.47 -19.61 5.61
CA TYR A 136 -7.97 -19.85 4.25
C TYR A 136 -8.87 -18.74 3.73
N THR A 137 -9.74 -18.16 4.56
CA THR A 137 -10.58 -17.02 4.16
C THR A 137 -9.72 -15.78 3.86
N THR A 138 -8.74 -15.49 4.71
CA THR A 138 -7.80 -14.37 4.48
C THR A 138 -7.00 -14.58 3.20
N ALA A 139 -6.40 -15.77 3.01
CA ALA A 139 -5.62 -16.09 1.82
C ALA A 139 -6.46 -16.01 0.52
N SER A 140 -7.69 -16.54 0.57
CA SER A 140 -8.63 -16.45 -0.55
C SER A 140 -8.98 -15.01 -0.90
N ALA A 141 -9.13 -14.14 0.10
CA ALA A 141 -9.39 -12.72 -0.13
C ALA A 141 -8.22 -12.02 -0.85
N PHE A 142 -6.98 -12.28 -0.42
CA PHE A 142 -5.80 -11.76 -1.12
C PHE A 142 -5.73 -12.26 -2.58
N TYR A 143 -6.00 -13.54 -2.81
CA TYR A 143 -6.03 -14.12 -4.16
C TYR A 143 -7.13 -13.48 -5.03
N GLN A 144 -8.34 -13.34 -4.50
CA GLN A 144 -9.45 -12.68 -5.19
C GLN A 144 -9.12 -11.23 -5.53
N PHE A 145 -8.53 -10.47 -4.60
CA PHE A 145 -8.09 -9.10 -4.86
C PHE A 145 -7.00 -9.05 -5.93
N ALA A 146 -6.05 -9.98 -5.92
CA ALA A 146 -5.00 -10.03 -6.93
C ALA A 146 -5.59 -10.21 -8.34
N ILE A 147 -6.58 -11.08 -8.51
CA ILE A 147 -7.20 -11.35 -9.81
C ILE A 147 -8.17 -10.26 -10.23
N LEU A 148 -9.06 -9.84 -9.32
CA LEU A 148 -10.21 -8.99 -9.66
C LEU A 148 -9.98 -7.52 -9.29
N GLY A 149 -9.16 -7.25 -8.28
CA GLY A 149 -8.90 -5.93 -7.73
C GLY A 149 -7.77 -5.19 -8.46
N LEU A 150 -6.69 -5.89 -8.84
CA LEU A 150 -5.52 -5.23 -9.45
C LEU A 150 -5.85 -4.42 -10.71
N ARG A 151 -6.82 -4.87 -11.51
CA ARG A 151 -7.24 -4.18 -12.74
C ARG A 151 -7.71 -2.74 -12.50
N PHE A 152 -8.18 -2.38 -11.30
CA PHE A 152 -8.60 -1.01 -10.97
C PHE A 152 -7.43 -0.02 -10.78
N TYR A 153 -6.20 -0.53 -10.78
CA TYR A 153 -5.00 0.31 -10.85
C TYR A 153 -4.55 0.61 -12.29
N PHE A 154 -5.20 0.05 -13.32
CA PHE A 154 -4.72 0.19 -14.69
C PHE A 154 -5.66 1.03 -15.57
N PRO A 155 -5.12 1.93 -16.41
CA PRO A 155 -3.69 2.25 -16.55
C PRO A 155 -3.19 3.30 -15.54
N LEU A 156 -4.09 4.09 -14.95
CA LEU A 156 -3.73 5.33 -14.26
C LEU A 156 -2.90 5.11 -12.99
N GLY A 157 -3.26 4.15 -12.15
CA GLY A 157 -2.51 3.82 -10.93
C GLY A 157 -1.05 3.47 -11.20
N LEU A 158 -0.76 2.70 -12.25
CA LEU A 158 0.61 2.39 -12.66
C LEU A 158 1.38 3.68 -13.02
N LEU A 159 0.79 4.55 -13.85
CA LEU A 159 1.39 5.81 -14.26
C LEU A 159 1.66 6.73 -13.05
N LEU A 160 0.70 6.81 -12.13
CA LEU A 160 0.82 7.59 -10.91
C LEU A 160 1.95 7.08 -10.01
N VAL A 161 2.08 5.75 -9.85
CA VAL A 161 3.14 5.13 -9.05
C VAL A 161 4.51 5.45 -9.66
N VAL A 162 4.67 5.32 -10.98
CA VAL A 162 5.92 5.68 -11.67
C VAL A 162 6.23 7.16 -11.49
N ALA A 163 5.26 8.05 -11.74
CA ALA A 163 5.42 9.50 -11.60
C ALA A 163 5.80 9.90 -10.17
N ALA A 164 5.08 9.39 -9.17
CA ALA A 164 5.36 9.63 -7.76
C ALA A 164 6.75 9.11 -7.37
N SER A 165 7.16 7.96 -7.90
CA SER A 165 8.49 7.38 -7.64
C SER A 165 9.62 8.25 -8.21
N ILE A 166 9.43 8.81 -9.40
CA ILE A 166 10.37 9.79 -9.99
C ILE A 166 10.44 11.06 -9.12
N LEU A 167 9.29 11.58 -8.67
CA LEU A 167 9.24 12.78 -7.83
C LEU A 167 9.93 12.55 -6.48
N LEU A 168 9.71 11.41 -5.83
CA LEU A 168 10.36 11.04 -4.57
C LEU A 168 11.87 10.86 -4.75
N ALA A 169 12.31 10.23 -5.85
CA ALA A 169 13.73 10.05 -6.14
C ALA A 169 14.47 11.40 -6.33
N ARG A 170 13.80 12.38 -6.97
CA ARG A 170 14.35 13.72 -7.21
C ARG A 170 14.43 14.57 -5.93
N ARG A 171 13.42 14.47 -5.04
CA ARG A 171 13.33 15.26 -3.79
C ARG A 171 14.26 14.79 -2.67
N SER A 172 14.84 13.60 -2.80
CA SER A 172 15.74 13.03 -1.78
C SER A 172 17.18 13.53 -1.88
N ARG A 173 17.44 14.58 -2.68
CA ARG A 173 18.71 15.32 -2.73
C ARG A 173 18.76 16.28 -1.54
#